data_AF-A0A9X3SB73-F1
#
_entry.id   AF-A0A9X3SB73-F1
#
_cell.length_a   1.000
_cell.length_b   1.000
_cell.length_c   1.000
_cell.angle_alpha   90.00
_cell.angle_beta   90.00
_cell.angle_gamma   90.00
#
_symmetry.space_group_name_H-M   'P 1'
#
loop_
_entity.id
_entity.type
_entity.pdbx_description
1 polymer ?
#
loop_
_entity_poly.entity_id
_entity_poly.type
_entity_poly.pdbx_seq_one_letter_code
_entity_poly.pdbx_strand_id
1 'polypeptide(L)'
;MTSPADVKARLDAERRGVPFLLYRDGGGTQVILALAGPVTVGRRSERDVALPWDTEVSRLHAQVEPVGSDWIVVDDGLSRNGTFVNGERVNGRRRLKDGDRIVFGETPVVFRAPTDAEAESTAAIKLGTSTVPLSENQRKVLVALCRPLKDSAYAAPATNKAIADEIHLSVDAVKAHLRVLFERFGLDDLPQNQKRARLAAVALVNGVVRQHEF
;
A
#
# COMPACT_ATOMS: atom_id res chain seq x y z
N MET A 1 -0.18 -13.30 -24.64
CA MET A 1 0.70 -14.48 -24.53
C MET A 1 2.00 -14.00 -23.93
N THR A 2 2.26 -14.36 -22.68
CA THR A 2 3.49 -13.96 -21.96
C THR A 2 4.63 -14.85 -22.44
N SER A 3 5.72 -14.27 -22.93
CA SER A 3 6.82 -15.03 -23.52
C SER A 3 7.63 -15.72 -22.41
N PRO A 4 8.19 -16.93 -22.63
CA PRO A 4 9.06 -17.60 -21.66
C PRO A 4 10.27 -16.75 -21.22
N ALA A 5 10.70 -15.77 -22.03
CA ALA A 5 11.73 -14.81 -21.67
C ALA A 5 11.28 -13.83 -20.56
N ASP A 6 10.00 -13.45 -20.53
CA ASP A 6 9.42 -12.58 -19.50
C ASP A 6 9.40 -13.26 -18.12
N VAL A 7 9.24 -14.60 -18.11
CA VAL A 7 9.25 -15.41 -16.89
C VAL A 7 10.67 -15.57 -16.36
N LYS A 8 11.64 -15.83 -17.24
CA LYS A 8 13.05 -16.04 -16.88
C LYS A 8 13.73 -14.76 -16.39
N ALA A 9 13.47 -13.62 -17.03
CA ALA A 9 14.01 -12.32 -16.59
C ALA A 9 13.47 -11.89 -15.21
N ARG A 10 12.23 -12.31 -14.88
CA ARG A 10 11.62 -12.07 -13.57
C ARG A 10 12.27 -12.90 -12.46
N LEU A 11 12.59 -14.16 -12.76
CA LEU A 11 13.31 -15.09 -11.87
C LEU A 11 14.77 -14.66 -11.61
N ASP A 12 15.47 -14.07 -12.58
CA ASP A 12 16.85 -13.62 -12.41
C ASP A 12 16.98 -12.27 -11.65
N ALA A 13 15.95 -11.42 -11.69
CA ALA A 13 15.89 -10.18 -10.90
C ALA A 13 15.54 -10.44 -9.44
N GLU A 14 14.63 -11.39 -9.16
CA GLU A 14 14.36 -11.91 -7.81
C GLU A 14 15.62 -12.46 -7.13
N ARG A 15 16.59 -12.96 -7.91
CA ARG A 15 17.78 -13.65 -7.43
C ARG A 15 18.92 -12.77 -6.93
N ARG A 16 18.88 -11.45 -7.14
CA ARG A 16 20.01 -10.53 -6.83
C ARG A 16 19.84 -9.68 -5.58
N GLY A 17 18.70 -9.74 -4.89
CA GLY A 17 18.48 -8.94 -3.67
C GLY A 17 18.42 -7.42 -3.90
N VAL A 18 18.27 -6.96 -5.15
CA VAL A 18 18.16 -5.54 -5.49
C VAL A 18 16.75 -5.18 -5.97
N PRO A 19 16.15 -4.07 -5.51
CA PRO A 19 14.89 -3.57 -6.04
C PRO A 19 14.96 -3.28 -7.54
N PHE A 20 13.84 -3.38 -8.24
CA PHE A 20 13.76 -3.14 -9.69
C PHE A 20 12.40 -2.58 -10.10
N LEU A 21 12.38 -1.88 -11.24
CA LEU A 21 11.17 -1.42 -11.92
C LEU A 21 10.88 -2.32 -13.12
N LEU A 22 9.60 -2.62 -13.31
CA LEU A 22 9.11 -3.41 -14.43
C LEU A 22 8.08 -2.61 -15.21
N TYR A 23 8.34 -2.34 -16.49
CA TYR A 23 7.45 -1.57 -17.35
C TYR A 23 7.48 -2.11 -18.78
N ARG A 24 6.61 -1.59 -19.66
CA ARG A 24 6.65 -1.91 -21.09
C ARG A 24 7.13 -0.72 -21.89
N ASP A 25 7.98 -0.97 -22.87
CA ASP A 25 8.40 0.06 -23.80
C ASP A 25 7.31 0.38 -24.85
N GLY A 26 7.56 1.36 -25.72
CA GLY A 26 6.63 1.75 -26.79
C GLY A 26 6.36 0.64 -27.82
N GLY A 27 7.21 -0.39 -27.87
CA GLY A 27 7.01 -1.60 -28.69
C GLY A 27 6.22 -2.71 -27.97
N GLY A 28 5.86 -2.50 -26.70
CA GLY A 28 5.19 -3.48 -25.86
C GLY A 28 6.12 -4.51 -25.22
N THR A 29 7.44 -4.35 -25.38
CA THR A 29 8.45 -5.22 -24.79
C THR A 29 8.57 -4.93 -23.30
N GLN A 30 8.60 -5.97 -22.47
CA GLN A 30 8.80 -5.81 -21.04
C GLN A 30 10.26 -5.46 -20.74
N VAL A 31 10.48 -4.39 -19.99
CA VAL A 31 11.77 -3.89 -19.54
C VAL A 31 11.87 -4.04 -18.03
N ILE A 32 13.02 -4.50 -17.55
CA ILE A 32 13.36 -4.62 -16.13
C ILE A 32 14.58 -3.74 -15.87
N LEU A 33 14.42 -2.76 -14.98
CA LEU A 33 15.51 -1.87 -14.58
C LEU A 33 15.84 -2.12 -13.11
N ALA A 34 17.03 -2.66 -12.84
CA ALA A 34 17.55 -2.79 -11.48
C ALA A 34 17.88 -1.41 -10.88
N LEU A 35 17.49 -1.19 -9.63
CA LEU A 35 17.67 0.05 -8.91
C LEU A 35 18.89 -0.06 -7.98
N ALA A 36 19.97 0.61 -8.36
CA ALA A 36 21.20 0.71 -7.57
C ALA A 36 21.42 2.10 -6.94
N GLY A 37 20.54 3.06 -7.23
CA GLY A 37 20.61 4.45 -6.77
C GLY A 37 19.41 5.25 -7.28
N PRO A 38 19.38 6.57 -7.07
CA PRO A 38 18.30 7.42 -7.58
C PRO A 38 18.17 7.28 -9.10
N VAL A 39 16.94 7.07 -9.58
CA VAL A 39 16.61 6.98 -10.99
C VAL A 39 15.61 8.05 -11.37
N THR A 40 15.83 8.67 -12.52
CA THR A 40 14.96 9.70 -13.06
C THR A 40 14.00 9.12 -14.09
N VAL A 41 12.75 9.57 -14.05
CA VAL A 41 11.69 9.16 -14.98
C VAL A 41 11.29 10.37 -15.82
N GLY A 42 11.19 10.18 -17.12
CA GLY A 42 10.69 11.23 -18.00
C GLY A 42 10.72 10.88 -19.48
N ARG A 43 10.21 11.79 -20.29
CA ARG A 43 10.09 11.60 -21.74
C ARG A 43 11.43 11.76 -22.48
N ARG A 44 12.43 12.41 -21.87
CA ARG A 44 13.75 12.57 -22.49
C ARG A 44 14.50 11.24 -22.48
N SER A 45 15.18 10.93 -23.57
CA SER A 45 16.00 9.73 -23.72
C SER A 45 17.20 9.68 -22.77
N GLU A 46 17.57 10.83 -22.19
CA GLU A 46 18.67 10.98 -21.23
C GLU A 46 18.30 10.52 -19.81
N ARG A 47 17.09 10.00 -19.59
CA ARG A 47 16.59 9.55 -18.29
C ARG A 47 16.76 8.05 -18.13
N ASP A 48 16.96 7.63 -16.88
CA ASP A 48 17.13 6.22 -16.53
C ASP A 48 15.90 5.40 -16.93
N VAL A 49 14.71 5.96 -16.69
CA VAL A 49 13.45 5.47 -17.24
C VAL A 49 12.96 6.47 -18.29
N ALA A 50 13.44 6.29 -19.51
CA ALA A 50 13.03 7.05 -20.67
C ALA A 50 11.72 6.51 -21.27
N LEU A 51 10.68 7.35 -21.32
CA LEU A 51 9.37 7.03 -21.88
C LEU A 51 9.03 7.97 -23.06
N PRO A 52 9.83 7.99 -24.15
CA PRO A 52 9.67 8.96 -25.24
C PRO A 52 8.36 8.86 -26.02
N TRP A 53 7.72 7.68 -26.03
CA TRP A 53 6.46 7.42 -26.72
C TRP A 53 5.23 7.95 -25.97
N ASP A 54 5.33 8.19 -24.65
CA ASP A 54 4.21 8.63 -23.82
C ASP A 54 4.19 10.16 -23.78
N THR A 55 3.18 10.76 -24.40
CA THR A 55 3.03 12.22 -24.49
C THR A 55 2.57 12.85 -23.18
N GLU A 56 1.90 12.08 -22.32
CA GLU A 56 1.41 12.50 -21.01
C GLU A 56 2.54 12.48 -19.97
N VAL A 57 3.69 11.91 -20.31
CA VAL A 57 4.90 11.98 -19.51
C VAL A 57 5.65 13.29 -19.75
N SER A 58 5.95 14.01 -18.66
CA SER A 58 6.75 15.23 -18.70
C SER A 58 8.22 14.96 -19.00
N ARG A 59 8.95 15.95 -19.52
CA ARG A 59 10.40 15.84 -19.85
C ARG A 59 11.23 15.36 -18.65
N LEU A 60 10.91 15.90 -17.49
CA LEU A 60 11.27 15.43 -16.16
C LEU A 60 9.93 15.21 -15.45
N HIS A 61 9.57 13.97 -15.16
CA HIS A 61 8.25 13.64 -14.64
C HIS A 61 8.31 13.35 -13.15
N ALA A 62 9.19 12.45 -12.76
CA ALA A 62 9.34 11.99 -11.39
C ALA A 62 10.75 11.45 -11.18
N GLN A 63 11.06 11.17 -9.92
CA GLN A 63 12.28 10.51 -9.50
C GLN A 63 11.91 9.36 -8.57
N VAL A 64 12.60 8.24 -8.69
CA VAL A 64 12.50 7.12 -7.74
C VAL A 64 13.84 7.03 -7.04
N GLU A 65 13.86 7.17 -5.72
CA GLU A 65 15.10 7.27 -4.96
C GLU A 65 15.06 6.45 -3.67
N PRO A 66 16.21 5.93 -3.23
CA PRO A 66 16.31 5.26 -1.96
C PRO A 66 16.31 6.29 -0.83
N VAL A 67 15.55 6.00 0.24
CA VAL A 67 15.53 6.76 1.49
C VAL A 67 15.65 5.76 2.64
N GLY A 68 16.85 5.65 3.21
CA GLY A 68 17.16 4.60 4.20
C GLY A 68 17.12 3.22 3.54
N SER A 69 16.35 2.30 4.13
CA SER A 69 16.08 0.97 3.59
C SER A 69 14.90 0.94 2.60
N ASP A 70 14.21 2.06 2.42
CA ASP A 70 13.02 2.18 1.59
C ASP A 70 13.27 2.87 0.26
N TRP A 71 12.30 2.74 -0.64
CA TRP A 71 12.23 3.50 -1.88
C TRP A 71 11.03 4.42 -1.86
N ILE A 72 11.19 5.61 -2.43
CA ILE A 72 10.10 6.56 -2.62
C ILE A 72 10.04 6.97 -4.09
N VAL A 73 8.84 7.33 -4.53
CA VAL A 73 8.63 8.11 -5.74
C VAL A 73 8.39 9.57 -5.36
N VAL A 74 9.04 10.46 -6.10
CA VAL A 74 9.00 11.91 -5.91
C VAL A 74 8.45 12.55 -7.17
N ASP A 75 7.40 13.34 -6.99
CA ASP A 75 6.75 14.17 -8.00
C ASP A 75 6.48 15.55 -7.37
N ASP A 76 7.55 16.36 -7.25
CA ASP A 76 7.55 17.71 -6.67
C ASP A 76 6.91 18.75 -7.62
N GLY A 77 5.81 18.38 -8.28
CA GLY A 77 5.13 19.22 -9.28
C GLY A 77 5.85 19.26 -10.63
N LEU A 78 6.79 18.34 -10.86
CA LEU A 78 7.52 18.20 -12.11
C LEU A 78 6.62 17.59 -13.20
N SER A 79 5.65 16.75 -12.79
CA SER A 79 4.66 16.18 -13.67
C SER A 79 3.46 17.12 -13.90
N ARG A 80 3.16 17.40 -15.17
CA ARG A 80 1.93 18.10 -15.56
C ARG A 80 0.66 17.31 -15.21
N ASN A 81 0.67 16.00 -15.44
CA ASN A 81 -0.50 15.13 -15.27
C ASN A 81 -0.51 14.40 -13.92
N GLY A 82 0.59 14.49 -13.18
CA GLY A 82 0.81 13.81 -11.92
C GLY A 82 1.27 12.37 -12.08
N THR A 83 1.89 11.88 -11.01
CA THR A 83 2.25 10.48 -10.80
C THR A 83 1.19 9.83 -9.92
N PHE A 84 0.79 8.60 -10.24
CA PHE A 84 -0.18 7.85 -9.45
C PHE A 84 0.47 6.57 -8.91
N VAL A 85 0.19 6.21 -7.67
CA VAL A 85 0.57 4.92 -7.08
C VAL A 85 -0.70 4.24 -6.61
N ASN A 86 -0.98 3.04 -7.13
CA ASN A 86 -2.18 2.24 -6.86
C ASN A 86 -3.49 3.03 -7.05
N GLY A 87 -3.53 3.92 -8.05
CA GLY A 87 -4.69 4.75 -8.37
C GLY A 87 -4.81 6.05 -7.56
N GLU A 88 -3.95 6.27 -6.56
CA GLU A 88 -3.93 7.50 -5.78
C GLU A 88 -2.81 8.42 -6.26
N ARG A 89 -3.11 9.70 -6.51
CA ARG A 89 -2.11 10.69 -6.94
C ARG A 89 -1.04 10.89 -5.85
N VAL A 90 0.21 11.03 -6.26
CA VAL A 90 1.34 11.38 -5.39
C VAL A 90 1.37 12.90 -5.23
N ASN A 91 1.45 13.38 -4.00
CA ASN A 91 1.63 14.79 -3.67
C ASN A 91 3.01 14.97 -3.05
N GLY A 92 4.01 15.34 -3.87
CA GLY A 92 5.40 15.47 -3.43
C GLY A 92 6.11 14.11 -3.37
N ARG A 93 6.00 13.38 -2.25
CA ARG A 93 6.77 12.13 -2.02
C ARG A 93 5.86 11.01 -1.54
N ARG A 94 6.06 9.79 -2.05
CA ARG A 94 5.35 8.59 -1.59
C ARG A 94 6.28 7.38 -1.50
N ARG A 95 6.26 6.69 -0.35
CA ARG A 95 6.94 5.40 -0.14
C ARG A 95 6.35 4.32 -1.04
N LEU A 96 7.23 3.55 -1.67
CA LEU A 96 6.94 2.41 -2.52
C LEU A 96 7.10 1.11 -1.75
N LYS A 97 6.23 0.16 -2.02
CA LYS A 97 6.27 -1.20 -1.48
C LYS A 97 6.34 -2.21 -2.62
N ASP A 98 6.89 -3.38 -2.33
CA ASP A 98 6.91 -4.47 -3.31
C ASP A 98 5.51 -4.71 -3.89
N GLY A 99 5.43 -4.75 -5.22
CA GLY A 99 4.20 -4.95 -5.97
C GLY A 99 3.41 -3.68 -6.26
N ASP A 100 3.83 -2.51 -5.77
CA ASP A 100 3.14 -1.25 -6.06
C ASP A 100 3.13 -0.95 -7.55
N ARG A 101 1.95 -0.55 -8.04
CA ARG A 101 1.76 -0.09 -9.42
C ARG A 101 1.82 1.43 -9.46
N ILE A 102 2.88 1.94 -10.06
CA ILE A 102 3.08 3.35 -10.36
C ILE A 102 2.59 3.62 -11.78
N VAL A 103 1.99 4.78 -12.02
CA VAL A 103 1.61 5.24 -13.35
C VAL A 103 2.22 6.61 -13.57
N PHE A 104 3.04 6.72 -14.61
CA PHE A 104 3.60 7.99 -15.10
C PHE A 104 2.94 8.29 -16.44
N GLY A 105 2.16 9.38 -16.51
CA GLY A 105 1.34 9.64 -17.70
C GLY A 105 0.33 8.51 -17.90
N GLU A 106 0.46 7.74 -18.99
CA GLU A 106 -0.36 6.56 -19.26
C GLU A 106 0.41 5.24 -19.06
N THR A 107 1.72 5.32 -18.79
CA THR A 107 2.59 4.15 -18.70
C THR A 107 2.57 3.53 -17.30
N PRO A 108 2.09 2.28 -17.14
CA PRO A 108 2.17 1.57 -15.87
C PRO A 108 3.57 0.98 -15.65
N VAL A 109 4.09 1.18 -14.45
CA VAL A 109 5.36 0.67 -13.94
C VAL A 109 5.09 -0.06 -12.64
N VAL A 110 5.65 -1.26 -12.46
CA VAL A 110 5.53 -2.03 -11.22
C VAL A 110 6.86 -1.94 -10.48
N PHE A 111 6.82 -1.54 -9.22
CA PHE A 111 7.97 -1.59 -8.33
C PHE A 111 8.05 -2.97 -7.68
N ARG A 112 9.25 -3.55 -7.68
CA ARG A 112 9.55 -4.79 -6.97
C ARG A 112 10.75 -4.58 -6.07
N ALA A 113 10.63 -5.04 -4.84
CA ALA A 113 11.73 -5.06 -3.88
C ALA A 113 11.81 -6.48 -3.32
N PRO A 114 12.91 -7.21 -3.57
CA PRO A 114 13.15 -8.45 -2.85
C PRO A 114 13.22 -8.09 -1.37
N THR A 115 12.26 -8.60 -0.60
CA THR A 115 12.27 -8.40 0.84
C THR A 115 13.33 -9.32 1.41
N ASP A 116 14.42 -8.74 1.92
CA ASP A 116 15.18 -9.39 2.97
C ASP A 116 14.18 -9.68 4.08
N ALA A 117 13.98 -10.96 4.40
CA ALA A 117 13.04 -11.36 5.44
C ALA A 117 13.46 -10.87 6.83
N GLU A 118 14.62 -10.20 6.99
CA GLU A 118 15.17 -9.77 8.27
C GLU A 118 15.95 -8.44 8.18
N ALA A 119 15.28 -7.31 7.90
CA ALA A 119 15.79 -6.00 8.33
C ALA A 119 14.66 -4.95 8.36
N GLU A 120 14.16 -4.68 9.57
CA GLU A 120 13.44 -3.45 9.95
C GLU A 120 12.04 -3.22 9.34
N SER A 121 11.10 -4.04 9.82
CA SER A 121 9.68 -3.70 9.86
C SER A 121 9.41 -2.55 10.85
N THR A 122 9.24 -1.33 10.35
CA THR A 122 8.31 -0.36 10.95
C THR A 122 7.60 0.44 9.84
N ALA A 123 6.27 0.46 9.92
CA ALA A 123 5.33 1.23 9.10
C ALA A 123 5.00 0.74 7.67
N ALA A 124 4.56 -0.52 7.51
CA ALA A 124 3.80 -0.94 6.32
C ALA A 124 3.10 -2.30 6.51
N ILE A 125 2.00 -2.31 7.25
CA ILE A 125 0.93 -3.33 7.34
C ILE A 125 1.07 -4.49 6.35
N LYS A 126 1.60 -5.61 6.84
CA LYS A 126 1.42 -6.94 6.24
C LYS A 126 -0.07 -7.28 6.34
N LEU A 127 -0.74 -7.47 5.20
CA LEU A 127 -1.93 -8.30 5.14
C LEU A 127 -1.50 -9.73 5.53
N GLY A 128 -1.51 -10.00 6.83
CA GLY A 128 -1.51 -11.34 7.36
C GLY A 128 -2.96 -11.72 7.60
N THR A 129 -3.53 -12.54 6.72
CA THR A 129 -4.61 -13.45 7.08
C THR A 129 -4.16 -14.19 8.32
N SER A 130 -4.59 -13.72 9.49
CA SER A 130 -4.25 -14.38 10.73
C SER A 130 -5.01 -15.71 10.73
N THR A 131 -4.26 -16.79 10.64
CA THR A 131 -4.74 -18.19 10.68
C THR A 131 -5.28 -18.61 12.05
N VAL A 132 -5.35 -17.69 13.01
CA VAL A 132 -5.98 -17.92 14.32
C VAL A 132 -7.44 -17.42 14.26
N PRO A 133 -8.46 -18.24 14.58
CA PRO A 133 -9.83 -17.75 14.62
C PRO A 133 -9.97 -16.61 15.64
N LEU A 134 -10.56 -15.48 15.23
CA LEU A 134 -10.97 -14.41 16.16
C LEU A 134 -12.00 -15.00 17.15
N SER A 135 -11.87 -14.64 18.43
CA SER A 135 -12.92 -14.95 19.42
C SER A 135 -14.23 -14.27 19.01
N GLU A 136 -15.36 -14.88 19.31
CA GLU A 136 -16.70 -14.33 19.04
C GLU A 136 -16.85 -12.89 19.57
N ASN A 137 -16.28 -12.60 20.74
CA ASN A 137 -16.32 -11.27 21.34
C ASN A 137 -15.44 -10.24 20.58
N GLN A 138 -14.27 -10.66 20.09
CA GLN A 138 -13.40 -9.79 19.27
C GLN A 138 -14.07 -9.45 17.93
N ARG A 139 -14.81 -10.41 17.38
CA ARG A 139 -15.58 -10.23 16.15
C ARG A 139 -16.75 -9.26 16.35
N LYS A 140 -17.51 -9.42 17.44
CA LYS A 140 -18.59 -8.48 17.83
C LYS A 140 -18.09 -7.06 18.02
N VAL A 141 -16.91 -6.88 18.63
CA VAL A 141 -16.27 -5.56 18.77
C VAL A 141 -15.95 -4.93 17.41
N LEU A 142 -15.40 -5.70 16.46
CA LEU A 142 -15.12 -5.21 15.10
C LEU A 142 -16.39 -4.85 14.33
N VAL A 143 -17.43 -5.67 14.46
CA VAL A 143 -18.75 -5.40 13.85
C VAL A 143 -19.31 -4.07 14.35
N ALA A 144 -19.39 -3.89 15.67
CA ALA A 144 -19.89 -2.68 16.30
C ALA A 144 -19.05 -1.43 15.95
N LEU A 145 -17.73 -1.59 15.82
CA LEU A 145 -16.81 -0.52 15.41
C LEU A 145 -17.10 -0.03 13.99
N CYS A 146 -17.41 -0.96 13.07
CA CYS A 146 -17.65 -0.69 11.65
C CYS A 146 -19.07 -0.23 11.32
N ARG A 147 -20.05 -0.50 12.18
CA ARG A 147 -21.47 -0.17 11.95
C ARG A 147 -21.74 1.28 11.52
N PRO A 148 -21.21 2.33 12.18
CA PRO A 148 -21.47 3.72 11.75
C PRO A 148 -20.87 4.07 10.38
N LEU A 149 -19.95 3.28 9.84
CA LEU A 149 -19.36 3.47 8.51
C LEU A 149 -20.24 2.90 7.38
N LYS A 150 -21.33 2.18 7.72
CA LYS A 150 -22.27 1.62 6.74
C LYS A 150 -23.05 2.71 5.99
N ASP A 151 -23.47 3.75 6.70
CA ASP A 151 -24.25 4.86 6.14
C ASP A 151 -23.37 5.91 5.44
N SER A 152 -22.09 6.02 5.83
CA SER A 152 -21.13 6.94 5.21
C SER A 152 -19.69 6.47 5.43
N ALA A 153 -18.93 6.36 4.34
CA ALA A 153 -17.49 6.02 4.37
C ALA A 153 -16.62 7.08 5.09
N TYR A 154 -17.18 8.26 5.37
CA TYR A 154 -16.54 9.35 6.10
C TYR A 154 -17.02 9.48 7.56
N ALA A 155 -17.92 8.60 8.00
CA ALA A 155 -18.39 8.60 9.38
C ALA A 155 -17.27 8.23 10.35
N ALA A 156 -17.30 8.83 11.54
CA ALA A 156 -16.40 8.43 12.61
C ALA A 156 -16.76 7.01 13.10
N PRO A 157 -15.77 6.13 13.33
CA PRO A 157 -16.02 4.80 13.89
C PRO A 157 -16.61 4.90 15.30
N ALA A 158 -17.37 3.88 15.72
CA ALA A 158 -18.10 3.90 16.99
C ALA A 158 -17.18 4.15 18.20
N THR A 159 -17.67 4.85 19.23
CA THR A 159 -16.92 5.11 20.47
C THR A 159 -16.87 3.87 21.38
N ASN A 160 -15.94 3.83 22.34
CA ASN A 160 -15.86 2.68 23.27
C ASN A 160 -17.15 2.50 24.08
N LYS A 161 -17.82 3.61 24.41
CA LYS A 161 -19.10 3.59 25.13
C LYS A 161 -20.21 3.01 24.26
N ALA A 162 -20.28 3.40 22.98
CA ALA A 162 -21.26 2.87 22.04
C ALA A 162 -21.06 1.36 21.78
N ILE A 163 -19.81 0.93 21.59
CA ILE A 163 -19.49 -0.49 21.40
C ILE A 163 -19.85 -1.29 22.66
N ALA A 164 -19.51 -0.78 23.85
CA ALA A 164 -19.79 -1.41 25.14
C ALA A 164 -21.30 -1.61 25.37
N ASP A 165 -22.09 -0.57 25.09
CA ASP A 165 -23.55 -0.59 25.17
C ASP A 165 -24.15 -1.63 24.22
N GLU A 166 -23.65 -1.66 22.97
CA GLU A 166 -24.16 -2.56 21.93
C GLU A 166 -23.86 -4.05 22.19
N ILE A 167 -22.65 -4.38 22.65
CA ILE A 167 -22.25 -5.78 22.85
C ILE A 167 -22.39 -6.23 24.32
N HIS A 168 -23.02 -5.40 25.15
CA HIS A 168 -23.28 -5.64 26.58
C HIS A 168 -21.99 -5.97 27.36
N LEU A 169 -20.90 -5.26 27.07
CA LEU A 169 -19.62 -5.39 27.77
C LEU A 169 -19.27 -4.10 28.51
N SER A 170 -18.37 -4.19 29.49
CA SER A 170 -17.82 -3.00 30.13
C SER A 170 -16.91 -2.23 29.16
N VAL A 171 -16.81 -0.91 29.34
CA VAL A 171 -15.89 -0.05 28.56
C VAL A 171 -14.44 -0.53 28.70
N ASP A 172 -14.08 -1.10 29.84
CA ASP A 172 -12.76 -1.66 30.10
C ASP A 172 -12.51 -2.95 29.27
N ALA A 173 -13.48 -3.85 29.23
CA ALA A 173 -13.42 -5.04 28.38
C ALA A 173 -13.30 -4.68 26.89
N VAL A 174 -14.02 -3.65 26.43
CA VAL A 174 -13.90 -3.14 25.06
C VAL A 174 -12.51 -2.59 24.78
N LYS A 175 -11.91 -1.83 25.71
CA LYS A 175 -10.53 -1.32 25.56
C LYS A 175 -9.52 -2.47 25.48
N ALA A 176 -9.67 -3.50 26.32
CA ALA A 176 -8.82 -4.68 26.30
C ALA A 176 -8.91 -5.41 24.95
N HIS A 177 -10.12 -5.64 24.44
CA HIS A 177 -10.32 -6.26 23.14
C HIS A 177 -9.78 -5.40 21.98
N LEU A 178 -10.00 -4.09 22.00
CA LEU A 178 -9.47 -3.17 20.99
C LEU A 178 -7.94 -3.13 21.00
N ARG A 179 -7.31 -3.18 22.18
CA ARG A 179 -5.84 -3.23 22.29
C ARG A 179 -5.27 -4.47 21.61
N VAL A 180 -5.84 -5.63 21.90
CA VAL A 180 -5.46 -6.91 21.25
C VAL A 180 -5.69 -6.84 19.74
N LEU A 181 -6.78 -6.21 19.29
CA LEU A 181 -7.03 -6.00 17.86
C LEU A 181 -5.98 -5.04 17.26
N PHE A 182 -5.66 -3.91 17.89
CA PHE A 182 -4.65 -2.99 17.39
C PHE A 182 -3.27 -3.66 17.28
N GLU A 183 -2.85 -4.39 18.32
CA GLU A 183 -1.60 -5.16 18.30
C GLU A 183 -1.62 -6.21 17.18
N ARG A 184 -2.73 -6.94 17.02
CA ARG A 184 -2.88 -7.97 15.99
C ARG A 184 -2.89 -7.42 14.57
N PHE A 185 -3.43 -6.22 14.37
CA PHE A 185 -3.45 -5.54 13.07
C PHE A 185 -2.24 -4.61 12.86
N GLY A 186 -1.30 -4.54 13.81
CA GLY A 186 -0.10 -3.70 13.73
C GLY A 186 -0.40 -2.21 13.68
N LEU A 187 -1.39 -1.76 14.47
CA LEU A 187 -1.89 -0.37 14.50
C LEU A 187 -1.51 0.35 15.81
N ASP A 188 -0.63 -0.20 16.62
CA ASP A 188 -0.22 0.31 17.94
C ASP A 188 0.51 1.67 17.91
N ASP A 189 1.05 2.08 16.76
CA ASP A 189 1.83 3.33 16.64
C ASP A 189 1.00 4.56 16.21
N LEU A 190 -0.25 4.37 15.74
CA LEU A 190 -1.05 5.47 15.19
C LEU A 190 -1.68 6.39 16.28
N PRO A 191 -2.00 7.65 15.97
CA PRO A 191 -2.82 8.50 16.84
C PRO A 191 -4.18 7.87 17.14
N GLN A 192 -4.71 8.00 18.36
CA GLN A 192 -5.92 7.28 18.82
C GLN A 192 -7.15 7.48 17.92
N ASN A 193 -7.32 8.67 17.34
CA ASN A 193 -8.38 8.98 16.38
C ASN A 193 -8.20 8.24 15.03
N GLN A 194 -6.95 8.06 14.58
CA GLN A 194 -6.61 7.37 13.33
C GLN A 194 -6.59 5.84 13.49
N LYS A 195 -6.16 5.33 14.65
CA LYS A 195 -6.14 3.89 15.00
C LYS A 195 -7.49 3.22 14.73
N ARG A 196 -8.57 3.85 15.18
CA ARG A 196 -9.94 3.31 15.07
C ARG A 196 -10.41 3.26 13.62
N ALA A 197 -10.22 4.37 12.90
CA ALA A 197 -10.64 4.48 11.51
C ALA A 197 -9.87 3.50 10.63
N ARG A 198 -8.56 3.34 10.90
CA ARG A 198 -7.72 2.36 10.22
C ARG A 198 -8.10 0.92 10.56
N LEU A 199 -8.38 0.60 11.82
CA LEU A 199 -8.84 -0.74 12.21
C LEU A 199 -10.16 -1.10 11.50
N ALA A 200 -11.10 -0.17 11.43
CA ALA A 200 -12.37 -0.39 10.75
C ALA A 200 -12.19 -0.58 9.23
N ALA A 201 -11.38 0.28 8.59
CA ALA A 201 -11.08 0.15 7.16
C ALA A 201 -10.37 -1.17 6.83
N VAL A 202 -9.41 -1.57 7.66
CA VAL A 202 -8.67 -2.83 7.50
C VAL A 202 -9.59 -4.04 7.69
N ALA A 203 -10.50 -4.01 8.66
CA ALA A 203 -11.45 -5.09 8.90
C ALA A 203 -12.43 -5.31 7.72
N LEU A 204 -12.88 -4.22 7.09
CA LEU A 204 -13.74 -4.25 5.89
C LEU A 204 -12.98 -4.78 4.67
N VAL A 205 -11.77 -4.26 4.41
CA VAL A 205 -10.95 -4.63 3.25
C VAL A 205 -10.49 -6.09 3.32
N ASN A 206 -10.16 -6.60 4.51
CA ASN A 206 -9.76 -8.00 4.70
C ASN A 206 -10.95 -8.98 4.72
N GLY A 207 -12.19 -8.50 4.59
CA GLY A 207 -13.39 -9.34 4.64
C GLY A 207 -13.60 -10.05 5.99
N VAL A 208 -12.93 -9.58 7.05
CA VAL A 208 -13.08 -10.06 8.43
C VAL A 208 -14.48 -9.74 8.95
N VAL A 209 -15.05 -8.63 8.47
CA VAL A 209 -16.46 -8.34 8.66
C VAL A 209 -17.12 -8.09 7.31
N ARG A 210 -18.17 -8.84 7.03
CA ARG A 210 -18.92 -8.73 5.77
C ARG A 210 -20.04 -7.71 5.92
N GLN A 211 -20.39 -7.04 4.83
CA GLN A 211 -21.46 -6.02 4.82
C GLN A 211 -22.84 -6.51 5.27
N HIS A 212 -23.06 -7.83 5.32
CA HIS A 212 -24.30 -8.44 5.82
C HIS A 212 -24.32 -8.66 7.35
N GLU A 213 -23.24 -8.33 8.07
CA GLU A 213 -23.08 -8.64 9.51
C GLU A 213 -23.34 -7.44 10.42
N PHE A 214 -23.60 -6.27 9.86
CA PHE A 214 -24.03 -5.06 10.56
C PHE A 214 -25.11 -4.33 9.77
#